data_AF-A0A7C3SWI5-F1
#
_entry.id   AF-A0A7C3SWI5-F1
#
_cell.length_a   1.000
_cell.length_b   1.000
_cell.length_c   1.000
_cell.angle_alpha   90.00
_cell.angle_beta   90.00
_cell.angle_gamma   90.00
#
_symmetry.space_group_name_H-M   'P 1'
#
loop_
_entity.id
_entity.type
_entity.pdbx_description
1 polymer ?
#
loop_
_entity_poly.entity_id
_entity_poly.type
_entity_poly.pdbx_seq_one_letter_code
_entity_poly.pdbx_strand_id
1 'polypeptide(L)'
;MDKNQFLDFDIKKEGDIFELLINLARYLRSPEGCPWDRKQTSLDFAKYAKEECEEFIEALEKGSIDEINEEFGDALFILLASAVAGEAEGKMNLSEALQCAHRKMIRRHEHVFGDKKAVTEEEAWKSWHKVKEAEKKKKTT
;
A
#
# COMPACT_ATOMS: atom_id res chain seq x y z
N MET A 1 -22.18 8.74 -2.77
CA MET A 1 -22.09 7.36 -2.26
C MET A 1 -22.99 7.24 -1.05
N ASP A 2 -23.69 6.11 -0.88
CA ASP A 2 -24.43 5.85 0.36
C ASP A 2 -23.41 5.56 1.48
N LYS A 3 -23.44 6.34 2.56
CA LYS A 3 -22.53 6.15 3.71
C LYS A 3 -22.80 4.86 4.48
N ASN A 4 -23.99 4.28 4.35
CA ASN A 4 -24.37 3.08 5.08
C ASN A 4 -23.55 1.86 4.64
N GLN A 5 -22.96 1.88 3.44
CA GLN A 5 -22.08 0.81 2.96
C GLN A 5 -20.83 0.62 3.86
N PHE A 6 -20.40 1.68 4.56
CA PHE A 6 -19.23 1.63 5.46
C PHE A 6 -19.55 1.11 6.85
N LEU A 7 -20.83 0.83 7.12
CA LEU A 7 -21.29 0.31 8.41
C LEU A 7 -21.53 -1.21 8.35
N ASP A 8 -21.20 -1.84 7.22
CA ASP A 8 -21.19 -3.29 7.08
C ASP A 8 -19.83 -3.86 7.51
N PHE A 9 -19.78 -4.36 8.74
CA PHE A 9 -18.57 -4.96 9.34
C PHE A 9 -18.49 -6.48 9.13
N ASP A 10 -19.42 -7.06 8.35
CA ASP A 10 -19.48 -8.50 8.10
C ASP A 10 -18.71 -8.91 6.82
N ILE A 11 -18.21 -7.95 6.03
CA ILE A 11 -17.38 -8.22 4.86
C ILE A 11 -16.10 -8.97 5.29
N LYS A 12 -15.84 -10.14 4.70
CA LYS A 12 -14.70 -11.02 5.08
C LYS A 12 -13.61 -11.16 4.02
N LYS A 13 -13.91 -10.91 2.75
CA LYS A 13 -12.95 -11.12 1.66
C LYS A 13 -11.97 -9.94 1.59
N GLU A 14 -10.67 -10.22 1.63
CA GLU A 14 -9.63 -9.21 1.76
C GLU A 14 -9.66 -8.19 0.61
N GLY A 15 -9.92 -8.66 -0.62
CA GLY A 15 -10.05 -7.78 -1.78
C GLY A 15 -11.23 -6.79 -1.67
N ASP A 16 -12.34 -7.23 -1.07
CA ASP A 16 -13.55 -6.43 -0.93
C ASP A 16 -13.37 -5.41 0.21
N ILE A 17 -12.71 -5.81 1.30
CA ILE A 17 -12.30 -4.90 2.39
C ILE A 17 -11.31 -3.84 1.89
N PHE A 18 -10.32 -4.25 1.08
CA PHE A 18 -9.35 -3.32 0.50
C PHE A 18 -10.03 -2.28 -0.40
N GLU A 19 -10.98 -2.70 -1.24
CA GLU A 19 -11.80 -1.78 -2.03
C GLU A 19 -12.64 -0.86 -1.14
N LEU A 20 -13.24 -1.39 -0.07
CA LEU A 20 -14.00 -0.60 0.90
C LEU A 20 -13.14 0.50 1.54
N LEU A 21 -11.90 0.21 1.94
CA LEU A 21 -10.98 1.20 2.53
C LEU A 21 -10.63 2.32 1.54
N ILE A 22 -10.38 1.99 0.27
CA ILE A 22 -10.15 3.00 -0.77
C ILE A 22 -11.38 3.91 -0.91
N ASN A 23 -12.56 3.30 -0.97
CA ASN A 23 -13.82 4.05 -1.11
C ASN A 23 -14.12 4.88 0.15
N LEU A 24 -13.76 4.40 1.34
CA LEU A 24 -13.86 5.14 2.58
C LEU A 24 -12.96 6.38 2.57
N ALA A 25 -11.69 6.24 2.18
CA ALA A 25 -10.76 7.37 2.04
C ALA A 25 -11.28 8.43 1.05
N ARG A 26 -11.89 8.00 -0.06
CA ARG A 26 -12.57 8.90 -1.02
C ARG A 26 -13.78 9.59 -0.40
N TYR A 27 -14.61 8.85 0.33
CA TYR A 27 -15.80 9.40 0.98
C TYR A 27 -15.45 10.41 2.07
N LEU A 28 -14.45 10.13 2.91
CA LEU A 28 -13.98 11.05 3.95
C LEU A 28 -13.49 12.37 3.34
N ARG A 29 -12.96 12.34 2.12
CA ARG A 29 -12.55 13.54 1.37
C ARG A 29 -13.65 14.15 0.47
N SER A 30 -14.86 13.58 0.46
CA SER A 30 -16.01 14.16 -0.24
C SER A 30 -16.57 15.40 0.49
N PRO A 31 -17.41 16.23 -0.15
CA PRO A 31 -18.09 17.34 0.53
C PRO A 31 -18.87 16.93 1.79
N GLU A 32 -19.46 15.73 1.78
CA GLU A 32 -20.21 15.13 2.88
C GLU A 32 -19.31 14.47 3.94
N GLY A 33 -18.02 14.31 3.65
CA GLY A 33 -17.03 13.71 4.52
C GLY A 33 -16.44 14.65 5.57
N CYS A 34 -15.26 14.29 6.06
CA CYS A 34 -14.55 15.00 7.11
C CYS A 34 -13.83 16.26 6.57
N PRO A 35 -14.03 17.44 7.20
CA PRO A 35 -13.35 18.67 6.79
C PRO A 35 -11.84 18.65 7.03
N TRP A 36 -11.34 17.85 7.97
CA TRP A 36 -9.90 17.69 8.20
C TRP A 36 -9.26 16.90 7.07
N ASP A 37 -9.83 15.75 6.71
CA ASP A 37 -9.34 14.90 5.61
C ASP A 37 -9.31 15.66 4.29
N ARG A 38 -10.34 16.47 4.00
CA ARG A 38 -10.38 17.31 2.80
C ARG A 38 -9.23 18.32 2.70
N LYS A 39 -8.72 18.81 3.83
CA LYS A 39 -7.65 19.81 3.85
C LYS A 39 -6.26 19.21 3.64
N GLN A 40 -6.08 17.91 3.87
CA GLN A 40 -4.78 17.27 3.77
C GLN A 40 -4.34 17.12 2.31
N THR A 41 -3.05 17.32 2.06
CA THR A 41 -2.39 16.96 0.79
C THR A 41 -1.90 15.51 0.82
N SER A 42 -1.51 14.99 -0.34
CA SER A 42 -0.85 13.68 -0.44
C SER A 42 0.41 13.60 0.42
N LEU A 43 1.17 14.70 0.50
CA LEU A 43 2.38 14.79 1.32
C LEU A 43 2.08 14.83 2.82
N ASP A 44 0.98 15.46 3.24
CA ASP A 44 0.63 15.52 4.66
C ASP A 44 0.28 14.12 5.19
N PHE A 45 -0.55 13.36 4.47
CA PHE A 45 -0.79 11.95 4.78
C PHE A 45 0.48 11.11 4.74
N ALA A 46 1.35 11.31 3.75
CA ALA A 46 2.60 10.54 3.65
C ALA A 46 3.57 10.78 4.83
N LYS A 47 3.49 11.92 5.52
CA LYS A 47 4.27 12.16 6.74
C LYS A 47 3.77 11.30 7.89
N TYR A 48 2.46 11.20 8.08
CA TYR A 48 1.86 10.32 9.09
C TYR A 48 2.22 8.86 8.83
N ALA A 49 2.29 8.42 7.55
CA ALA A 49 2.66 7.04 7.20
C ALA A 49 4.01 6.60 7.79
N LYS A 50 4.93 7.54 8.04
CA LYS A 50 6.21 7.23 8.69
C LYS A 50 6.00 6.79 10.14
N GLU A 51 5.19 7.52 10.89
CA GLU A 51 4.90 7.28 12.31
C GLU A 51 4.14 5.95 12.45
N GLU A 52 3.09 5.73 11.65
CA GLU A 52 2.32 4.47 11.63
C GLU A 52 3.18 3.24 11.29
N CYS A 53 4.17 3.40 10.41
CA CYS A 53 5.12 2.32 10.11
C CYS A 53 6.07 2.05 11.28
N GLU A 54 6.44 3.08 12.04
CA GLU A 54 7.26 2.93 13.25
C GLU A 54 6.43 2.23 14.35
N GLU A 55 5.15 2.59 14.53
CA GLU A 55 4.22 1.93 15.45
C GLU A 55 3.95 0.48 15.07
N PHE A 56 3.76 0.17 13.78
CA PHE A 56 3.63 -1.21 13.31
C PHE A 56 4.89 -2.06 13.57
N ILE A 57 6.08 -1.49 13.41
CA ILE A 57 7.34 -2.18 13.76
C ILE A 57 7.38 -2.43 15.26
N GLU A 58 7.04 -1.44 16.08
CA GLU A 58 6.98 -1.60 17.54
C GLU A 58 5.97 -2.67 17.96
N ALA A 59 4.79 -2.73 17.33
CA ALA A 59 3.78 -3.76 17.60
C ALA A 59 4.30 -5.16 17.25
N LEU A 60 5.04 -5.33 16.14
CA LEU A 60 5.66 -6.61 15.79
C LEU A 60 6.75 -7.05 16.80
N GLU A 61 7.44 -6.11 17.43
CA GLU A 61 8.53 -6.42 18.39
C GLU A 61 8.01 -6.81 19.78
N LYS A 62 6.96 -6.14 20.26
CA LYS A 62 6.53 -6.22 21.67
C LYS A 62 5.01 -6.22 21.88
N GLY A 63 4.21 -6.05 20.84
CA GLY A 63 2.76 -5.92 20.92
C GLY A 63 2.00 -7.25 20.94
N SER A 64 0.72 -7.14 21.22
CA SER A 64 -0.28 -8.19 21.05
C SER A 64 -0.68 -8.35 19.59
N ILE A 65 -1.37 -9.46 19.26
CA ILE A 65 -1.91 -9.66 17.92
C ILE A 65 -2.92 -8.58 17.52
N ASP A 66 -3.64 -8.02 18.50
CA ASP A 66 -4.62 -6.96 18.25
C ASP A 66 -3.90 -5.66 17.88
N GLU A 67 -2.85 -5.28 18.62
CA GLU A 67 -2.00 -4.13 18.29
C GLU A 67 -1.34 -4.31 16.91
N ILE A 68 -0.82 -5.50 16.59
CA ILE A 68 -0.22 -5.76 15.27
C ILE A 68 -1.23 -5.52 14.13
N ASN A 69 -2.49 -5.94 14.33
CA ASN A 69 -3.53 -5.78 13.32
C ASN A 69 -4.00 -4.32 13.20
N GLU A 70 -4.08 -3.60 14.33
CA GLU A 70 -4.44 -2.18 14.40
C GLU A 70 -3.41 -1.33 13.63
N GLU A 71 -2.14 -1.42 14.03
CA GLU A 71 -1.08 -0.58 13.45
C GLU A 71 -0.81 -0.89 11.97
N PHE A 72 -0.92 -2.16 11.55
CA PHE A 72 -0.86 -2.50 10.13
C PHE A 72 -2.02 -1.88 9.35
N GLY A 73 -3.21 -1.89 9.94
CA GLY A 73 -4.42 -1.28 9.37
C GLY A 73 -4.28 0.23 9.20
N ASP A 74 -3.76 0.91 10.21
CA ASP A 74 -3.59 2.36 10.20
C ASP A 74 -2.50 2.80 9.20
N ALA A 75 -1.35 2.12 9.18
CA ALA A 75 -0.31 2.33 8.18
C ALA A 75 -0.84 2.14 6.74
N LEU A 76 -1.64 1.09 6.51
CA LEU A 76 -2.27 0.84 5.21
C LEU A 76 -3.26 1.96 4.87
N PHE A 77 -4.13 2.34 5.80
CA PHE A 77 -5.15 3.36 5.57
C PHE A 77 -4.54 4.72 5.24
N ILE A 78 -3.49 5.14 5.95
CA ILE A 78 -2.80 6.41 5.69
C ILE A 78 -2.13 6.41 4.30
N LEU A 79 -1.56 5.28 3.86
CA LEU A 79 -1.05 5.16 2.49
C LEU A 79 -2.15 5.28 1.43
N LEU A 80 -3.33 4.69 1.68
CA LEU A 80 -4.48 4.82 0.79
C LEU A 80 -5.03 6.26 0.78
N ALA A 81 -5.11 6.92 1.94
CA ALA A 81 -5.52 8.31 2.05
C ALA A 81 -4.56 9.26 1.30
N SER A 82 -3.25 9.03 1.42
CA SER A 82 -2.22 9.72 0.64
C SER A 82 -2.41 9.52 -0.86
N ALA A 83 -2.67 8.29 -1.30
CA ALA A 83 -2.90 7.99 -2.71
C ALA A 83 -4.15 8.70 -3.25
N VAL A 84 -5.27 8.66 -2.52
CA VAL A 84 -6.52 9.35 -2.90
C VAL A 84 -6.34 10.88 -2.95
N ALA A 85 -5.59 11.46 -2.00
CA ALA A 85 -5.23 12.87 -2.08
C ALA A 85 -4.35 13.16 -3.31
N GLY A 86 -3.42 12.27 -3.64
CA GLY A 86 -2.57 12.36 -4.83
C GLY A 86 -3.33 12.26 -6.15
N GLU A 87 -4.41 11.46 -6.20
CA GLU A 87 -5.34 11.40 -7.33
C GLU A 87 -6.02 12.76 -7.54
N ALA A 88 -6.53 13.39 -6.46
CA ALA A 88 -7.15 14.71 -6.53
C ALA A 88 -6.16 15.82 -6.94
N GLU A 89 -4.88 15.66 -6.62
CA GLU A 89 -3.81 16.57 -7.02
C GLU A 89 -3.28 16.32 -8.45
N GLY A 90 -3.73 15.25 -9.13
CA GLY A 90 -3.21 14.83 -10.42
C GLY A 90 -1.75 14.33 -10.39
N LYS A 91 -1.23 13.99 -9.20
CA LYS A 91 0.15 13.53 -8.98
C LYS A 91 0.27 12.01 -8.95
N MET A 92 -0.84 11.31 -8.76
CA MET A 92 -0.87 9.86 -8.58
C MET A 92 -2.08 9.24 -9.26
N ASN A 93 -1.94 7.96 -9.62
CA ASN A 93 -3.04 7.08 -9.98
C ASN A 93 -2.84 5.78 -9.20
N LEU A 94 -3.78 5.44 -8.31
CA LEU A 94 -3.63 4.28 -7.43
C LEU A 94 -3.56 2.97 -8.23
N SER A 95 -4.40 2.83 -9.26
CA SER A 95 -4.39 1.63 -10.12
C SER A 95 -3.04 1.45 -10.81
N GLU A 96 -2.45 2.52 -11.35
CA GLU A 96 -1.14 2.42 -11.99
C GLU A 96 -0.01 2.18 -11.01
N ALA A 97 -0.09 2.72 -9.79
CA ALA A 97 0.88 2.41 -8.73
C ALA A 97 0.83 0.92 -8.35
N LEU A 98 -0.37 0.36 -8.15
CA LEU A 98 -0.58 -1.07 -7.82
C LEU A 98 -0.13 -1.97 -8.98
N GLN A 99 -0.47 -1.62 -10.22
CA GLN A 99 -0.01 -2.36 -11.40
C GLN A 99 1.52 -2.31 -11.56
N CYS A 100 2.13 -1.15 -11.30
CA CYS A 100 3.59 -1.01 -11.30
C CYS A 100 4.25 -1.90 -10.25
N ALA A 101 3.70 -1.95 -9.03
CA ALA A 101 4.16 -2.84 -7.98
C ALA A 101 4.03 -4.31 -8.40
N HIS A 102 2.84 -4.73 -8.86
CA HIS A 102 2.57 -6.09 -9.30
C HIS A 102 3.56 -6.54 -10.41
N ARG A 103 3.64 -5.80 -11.52
CA ARG A 103 4.56 -6.11 -12.63
C ARG A 103 6.02 -6.18 -12.18
N LYS A 104 6.43 -5.28 -11.28
CA LYS A 104 7.80 -5.22 -10.74
C LYS A 104 8.09 -6.43 -9.85
N MET A 105 7.16 -6.83 -8.98
CA MET A 105 7.34 -7.97 -8.09
C MET A 105 7.41 -9.28 -8.88
N ILE A 106 6.57 -9.47 -9.90
CA ILE A 106 6.68 -10.64 -10.80
C ILE A 106 8.05 -10.67 -11.49
N ARG A 107 8.47 -9.54 -12.09
CA ARG A 107 9.74 -9.47 -12.83
C ARG A 107 10.97 -9.75 -11.95
N ARG A 108 10.99 -9.23 -10.72
CA ARG A 108 12.13 -9.42 -9.81
C ARG A 108 12.16 -10.82 -9.18
N HIS A 109 11.03 -11.52 -9.13
CA HIS A 109 10.95 -12.93 -8.79
C HIS A 109 11.06 -13.83 -10.04
N GLU A 110 12.00 -13.55 -10.96
CA GLU A 110 12.23 -14.45 -12.12
C GLU A 110 12.57 -15.88 -11.68
N HIS A 111 13.18 -16.04 -10.50
CA HIS A 111 13.47 -17.33 -9.90
C HIS A 111 12.22 -18.08 -9.40
N VAL A 112 11.05 -17.41 -9.33
CA VAL A 112 9.76 -18.03 -9.02
C VAL A 112 8.90 -18.17 -10.27
N PHE A 113 8.86 -17.16 -11.15
CA PHE A 113 7.93 -17.12 -12.30
C PHE A 113 8.56 -17.49 -13.65
N GLY A 114 9.89 -17.54 -13.74
CA GLY A 114 10.62 -17.95 -14.94
C GLY A 114 11.04 -19.42 -14.92
N ASP A 115 11.84 -19.80 -15.92
CA ASP A 115 12.29 -21.19 -16.12
C ASP A 115 13.36 -21.63 -15.12
N LYS A 116 14.25 -20.72 -14.73
CA LYS A 116 15.33 -21.01 -13.76
C LYS A 116 14.82 -20.78 -12.36
N LYS A 117 14.60 -21.85 -11.59
CA LYS A 117 14.21 -21.76 -10.18
C LYS A 117 15.43 -21.59 -9.28
N ALA A 118 15.29 -20.78 -8.23
CA ALA A 118 16.22 -20.80 -7.11
C ALA A 118 15.83 -21.93 -6.15
N VAL A 119 16.83 -22.67 -5.66
CA VAL A 119 16.66 -23.74 -4.68
C VAL A 119 17.01 -23.27 -3.27
N THR A 120 17.88 -22.25 -3.14
CA THR A 120 18.25 -21.65 -1.85
C THR A 120 17.87 -20.18 -1.76
N GLU A 121 17.83 -19.67 -0.52
CA GLU A 121 17.62 -18.25 -0.24
C GLU A 121 18.71 -17.39 -0.91
N GLU A 122 19.98 -17.80 -0.87
CA GLU A 122 21.08 -17.05 -1.48
C GLU A 122 20.95 -16.98 -3.00
N GLU A 123 20.46 -18.04 -3.65
CA GLU A 123 20.18 -18.05 -5.09
C GLU A 123 19.03 -17.09 -5.44
N ALA A 124 17.94 -17.12 -4.65
CA ALA A 124 16.81 -16.21 -4.81
C ALA A 124 17.23 -14.75 -4.64
N TRP A 125 18.01 -14.46 -3.60
CA TRP A 125 18.55 -13.14 -3.30
C TRP A 125 19.47 -12.63 -4.43
N LYS A 126 20.38 -13.48 -4.93
CA LYS A 126 21.27 -13.12 -6.06
C LYS A 126 20.48 -12.83 -7.33
N SER A 127 19.47 -13.65 -7.64
CA SER A 127 18.57 -13.43 -8.78
C SER A 127 17.83 -12.10 -8.66
N TRP A 128 17.24 -11.81 -7.49
CA TRP A 128 16.54 -10.56 -7.22
C TRP A 128 17.42 -9.33 -7.46
N HIS A 129 18.63 -9.31 -6.89
CA HIS A 129 19.56 -8.19 -7.05
C HIS A 129 20.04 -8.03 -8.48
N LYS A 130 20.29 -9.12 -9.20
CA LYS A 130 20.66 -9.07 -10.62
C LYS A 130 19.60 -8.35 -11.45
N VAL A 131 18.32 -8.69 -11.28
CA VAL A 131 17.21 -8.02 -11.99
C VAL A 131 17.10 -6.56 -11.54
N LYS A 132 17.17 -6.29 -10.23
CA LYS A 132 17.11 -4.93 -9.67
C LYS A 132 18.20 -4.01 -10.24
N GLU A 133 19.44 -4.50 -10.36
CA GLU A 133 20.55 -3.73 -10.93
C GLU A 133 20.40 -3.49 -12.44
N ALA A 134 19.88 -4.48 -13.19
CA ALA A 134 19.57 -4.30 -14.60
C ALA A 134 18.48 -3.23 -14.84
N GLU A 135 17.46 -3.17 -13.98
CA GLU A 135 16.42 -2.13 -14.03
C GLU A 135 16.97 -0.73 -13.76
N LYS A 136 17.89 -0.59 -12.78
CA LYS A 136 18.52 0.71 -12.48
C LYS A 136 19.27 1.25 -13.69
N LYS A 137 20.07 0.40 -14.36
CA LYS A 137 20.82 0.79 -15.56
C LYS A 137 19.92 1.28 -16.70
N LYS A 138 18.75 0.65 -16.89
CA LYS A 138 17.75 1.06 -17.90
C LYS A 138 17.07 2.40 -17.60
N LYS A 139 17.07 2.87 -16.35
CA LYS A 139 16.48 4.18 -15.97
C LYS A 139 17.45 5.35 -16.15
N THR A 140 18.74 5.09 -16.28
CA THR A 140 19.81 6.10 -16.37
C THR A 140 20.20 6.41 -17.83
N THR A 141 19.51 5.80 -18.81
CA THR A 141 19.66 6.04 -20.25
C THR A 141 18.34 6.56 -20.78
#